data_AF-A0A7S0ZEI4-F1
#
_entry.id   AF-A0A7S0ZEI4-F1
#
_cell.length_a   1.000
_cell.length_b   1.000
_cell.length_c   1.000
_cell.angle_alpha   90.00
_cell.angle_beta   90.00
_cell.angle_gamma   90.00
#
_symmetry.space_group_name_H-M   'P 1'
#
loop_
_entity.id
_entity.type
_entity.pdbx_description
1 polymer ?
#
loop_
_entity_poly.entity_id
_entity_poly.type
_entity_poly.pdbx_seq_one_letter_code
_entity_poly.pdbx_strand_id
1 'polypeptide(L)'
;WTLVEQAIPKIETILNSKSDALLSSLPTERRDIGAAALQKISESLERDLKPGATKKLSERVVRAQVDMLDALDTIATAASVSGYRPEIPLEFESYPVLKGRVKAQVLVELGSGGSGSKQQKSFDIELDGFSSPL
;
A
#
# COMPACT_ATOMS: atom_id res chain seq x y z
N TRP A 1 -3.19 -17.49 17.12
CA TRP A 1 -1.90 -18.13 16.80
C TRP A 1 -2.05 -19.21 15.77
N THR A 2 -2.86 -20.25 16.00
CA THR A 2 -3.13 -21.33 15.01
C THR A 2 -3.53 -20.82 13.62
N LEU A 3 -4.39 -19.80 13.54
CA LEU A 3 -4.76 -19.18 12.25
C LEU A 3 -3.56 -18.55 11.52
N VAL A 4 -2.64 -17.92 12.26
CA VAL A 4 -1.43 -17.31 11.69
C VAL A 4 -0.46 -18.40 11.21
N GLU A 5 -0.27 -19.44 12.01
CA GLU A 5 0.55 -20.60 11.65
C GLU A 5 0.02 -21.32 10.41
N GLN A 6 -1.31 -21.44 10.27
CA GLN A 6 -1.96 -22.01 9.08
C GLN A 6 -1.90 -21.10 7.86
N ALA A 7 -1.74 -19.78 8.04
CA ALA A 7 -1.65 -18.83 6.94
C ALA A 7 -0.27 -18.83 6.28
N ILE A 8 0.81 -19.00 7.07
CA ILE A 8 2.20 -19.03 6.58
C ILE A 8 2.39 -19.97 5.37
N PRO A 9 2.06 -21.27 5.42
CA PRO A 9 2.29 -22.18 4.30
C PRO A 9 1.45 -21.83 3.07
N LYS A 10 0.27 -21.21 3.27
CA LYS A 10 -0.55 -20.72 2.15
C LYS A 10 0.13 -19.54 1.45
N ILE A 11 0.67 -18.61 2.22
CA ILE A 11 1.41 -17.45 1.69
C ILE A 11 2.64 -17.94 0.91
N GLU A 12 3.44 -18.86 1.49
CA GLU A 12 4.60 -19.46 0.80
C GLU A 12 4.21 -20.13 -0.52
N THR A 13 3.14 -20.92 -0.50
CA THR A 13 2.65 -21.61 -1.70
C THR A 13 2.25 -20.60 -2.78
N ILE A 14 1.56 -19.52 -2.41
CA ILE A 14 1.15 -18.47 -3.35
C ILE A 14 2.37 -17.75 -3.91
N LEU A 15 3.32 -17.32 -3.07
CA LEU A 15 4.55 -16.66 -3.51
C LEU A 15 5.34 -17.55 -4.48
N ASN A 16 5.53 -18.83 -4.14
CA ASN A 16 6.31 -19.74 -4.98
C ASN A 16 5.63 -20.10 -6.30
N SER A 17 4.30 -20.15 -6.34
CA SER A 17 3.55 -20.62 -7.53
C SER A 17 2.98 -19.51 -8.40
N LYS A 18 2.82 -18.28 -7.87
CA LYS A 18 2.13 -17.18 -8.55
C LYS A 18 2.98 -15.95 -8.81
N SER A 19 4.19 -15.85 -8.25
CA SER A 19 5.05 -14.68 -8.45
C SER A 19 5.34 -14.41 -9.93
N ASP A 20 5.73 -15.43 -10.70
CA ASP A 20 6.04 -15.26 -12.13
C ASP A 20 4.82 -14.83 -12.95
N ALA A 21 3.65 -15.39 -12.62
CA ALA A 21 2.39 -15.03 -13.27
C ALA A 21 1.98 -13.59 -12.94
N LEU A 22 2.14 -13.17 -11.69
CA LEU A 22 1.91 -11.78 -11.26
C LEU A 22 2.85 -10.82 -11.98
N LEU A 23 4.15 -11.09 -12.01
CA LEU A 23 5.13 -10.25 -12.70
C LEU A 23 4.85 -10.15 -14.20
N SER A 24 4.43 -11.26 -14.81
CA SER A 24 4.09 -11.29 -16.23
C SER A 24 2.86 -10.42 -16.57
N SER A 25 1.94 -10.27 -15.60
CA SER A 25 0.74 -9.44 -15.75
C SER A 25 0.98 -7.93 -15.59
N LEU A 26 2.13 -7.54 -15.05
CA LEU A 26 2.50 -6.14 -14.89
C LEU A 26 3.02 -5.54 -16.21
N PRO A 27 2.81 -4.22 -16.44
CA PRO A 27 3.50 -3.48 -17.50
C PRO A 27 5.01 -3.69 -17.41
N THR A 28 5.68 -3.87 -18.56
CA THR A 28 7.11 -4.23 -18.63
C THR A 28 7.99 -3.27 -17.84
N GLU A 29 7.70 -1.97 -17.92
CA GLU A 29 8.41 -0.89 -17.23
C GLU A 29 8.19 -0.88 -15.70
N ARG A 30 7.24 -1.65 -15.18
CA ARG A 30 6.92 -1.75 -13.74
C ARG A 30 7.23 -3.12 -13.15
N ARG A 31 7.74 -4.07 -13.94
CA ARG A 31 8.06 -5.43 -13.48
C ARG A 31 9.10 -5.44 -12.37
N ASP A 32 10.13 -4.61 -12.47
CA ASP A 32 11.17 -4.52 -11.44
C ASP A 32 10.62 -4.02 -10.09
N ILE A 33 9.68 -3.07 -10.13
CA ILE A 33 8.98 -2.58 -8.93
C ILE A 33 8.16 -3.71 -8.30
N GLY A 34 7.42 -4.47 -9.12
CA GLY A 34 6.67 -5.63 -8.67
C GLY A 34 7.57 -6.73 -8.09
N ALA A 35 8.73 -6.99 -8.70
CA ALA A 35 9.68 -7.99 -8.25
C ALA A 35 10.30 -7.61 -6.90
N ALA A 36 10.69 -6.35 -6.74
CA ALA A 36 11.18 -5.83 -5.47
C ALA A 36 10.10 -5.90 -4.37
N ALA A 37 8.83 -5.64 -4.71
CA ALA A 37 7.73 -5.76 -3.75
C ALA A 37 7.46 -7.21 -3.33
N LEU A 38 7.45 -8.16 -4.28
CA LEU A 38 7.32 -9.59 -3.96
C LEU A 38 8.49 -10.08 -3.10
N GLN A 39 9.71 -9.62 -3.38
CA GLN A 39 10.87 -9.91 -2.54
C GLN A 39 10.68 -9.39 -1.11
N LYS A 40 10.19 -8.16 -0.93
CA LYS A 40 9.87 -7.61 0.40
C LYS A 40 8.84 -8.45 1.15
N ILE A 41 7.80 -8.95 0.45
CA ILE A 41 6.80 -9.85 1.07
C ILE A 41 7.48 -11.13 1.58
N SER A 42 8.36 -11.73 0.76
CA SER A 42 9.12 -12.93 1.15
C SER A 42 10.05 -12.65 2.33
N GLU A 43 10.74 -11.51 2.33
CA GLU A 43 11.64 -11.13 3.42
C GLU A 43 10.87 -10.89 4.73
N SER A 44 9.73 -10.19 4.69
CA SER A 44 8.89 -9.95 5.89
C SER A 44 8.27 -11.24 6.43
N LEU A 45 7.93 -12.18 5.55
CA LEU A 45 7.47 -13.51 5.92
C LEU A 45 8.52 -14.28 6.73
N GLU A 46 9.76 -14.33 6.24
CA GLU A 46 10.87 -15.04 6.90
C GLU A 46 11.37 -14.32 8.16
N ARG A 47 11.55 -13.00 8.07
CA ARG A 47 12.18 -12.18 9.12
C ARG A 47 11.29 -11.99 10.33
N ASP A 48 9.98 -11.78 10.11
CA ASP A 48 9.07 -11.32 11.16
C ASP A 48 7.86 -12.24 11.35
N LEU A 49 7.16 -12.64 10.27
CA LEU A 49 5.89 -13.39 10.41
C LEU A 49 6.11 -14.80 10.98
N LYS A 50 7.03 -15.58 10.38
CA LYS A 50 7.37 -16.93 10.85
C LYS A 50 7.88 -16.95 12.30
N PRO A 51 8.96 -16.23 12.65
CA PRO A 51 9.45 -16.23 14.03
C PRO A 51 8.44 -15.61 14.99
N GLY A 52 7.65 -14.62 14.54
CA GLY A 52 6.56 -14.02 15.29
C GLY A 52 5.45 -15.02 15.63
N ALA A 53 5.06 -15.87 14.67
CA ALA A 53 4.08 -16.92 14.89
C ALA A 53 4.61 -18.01 15.84
N THR A 54 5.79 -18.56 15.56
CA THR A 54 6.40 -19.62 16.38
C THR A 54 6.64 -19.20 17.83
N LYS A 55 7.10 -17.97 18.04
CA LYS A 55 7.38 -17.42 19.38
C LYS A 55 6.20 -16.64 19.99
N LYS A 56 5.06 -16.59 19.29
CA LYS A 56 3.84 -15.85 19.69
C LYS A 56 4.09 -14.37 20.02
N LEU A 57 4.94 -13.71 19.23
CA LEU A 57 5.30 -12.30 19.36
C LEU A 57 4.37 -11.45 18.49
N SER A 58 3.32 -10.89 19.10
CA SER A 58 2.26 -10.15 18.39
C SER A 58 2.79 -8.95 17.62
N GLU A 59 3.68 -8.16 18.21
CA GLU A 59 4.25 -6.97 17.58
C GLU A 59 4.99 -7.30 16.28
N ARG A 60 5.68 -8.45 16.23
CA ARG A 60 6.37 -8.90 15.01
C ARG A 60 5.39 -9.35 13.94
N VAL A 61 4.33 -10.05 14.32
CA VAL A 61 3.27 -10.46 13.38
C VAL A 61 2.58 -9.25 12.79
N VAL A 62 2.24 -8.25 13.62
CA VAL A 62 1.61 -7.01 13.15
C VAL A 62 2.54 -6.24 12.22
N ARG A 63 3.82 -6.10 12.59
CA ARG A 63 4.83 -5.46 11.72
C ARG A 63 4.94 -6.16 10.37
N ALA A 64 5.04 -7.49 10.37
CA ALA A 64 5.11 -8.26 9.13
C ALA A 64 3.86 -8.06 8.27
N GLN A 65 2.68 -8.05 8.89
CA GLN A 65 1.42 -7.80 8.18
C GLN A 65 1.39 -6.42 7.51
N VAL A 66 1.80 -5.37 8.23
CA VAL A 66 1.88 -4.01 7.68
C VAL A 66 2.85 -3.97 6.50
N ASP A 67 4.08 -4.44 6.69
CA ASP A 67 5.11 -4.44 5.63
C ASP A 67 4.65 -5.22 4.38
N MET A 68 3.97 -6.35 4.58
CA MET A 68 3.45 -7.16 3.48
C MET A 68 2.26 -6.50 2.77
N LEU A 69 1.37 -5.83 3.51
CA LEU A 69 0.23 -5.10 2.92
C LEU A 69 0.70 -3.89 2.11
N ASP A 70 1.71 -3.15 2.59
CA ASP A 70 2.29 -2.03 1.85
C ASP A 70 2.98 -2.50 0.55
N ALA A 71 3.66 -3.66 0.61
CA ALA A 71 4.23 -4.27 -0.59
C ALA A 71 3.15 -4.77 -1.56
N LEU A 72 2.03 -5.29 -1.07
CA LEU A 72 0.89 -5.65 -1.91
C LEU A 72 0.25 -4.42 -2.57
N ASP A 73 0.11 -3.30 -1.85
CA ASP A 73 -0.37 -2.03 -2.42
C ASP A 73 0.57 -1.50 -3.50
N THR A 74 1.88 -1.68 -3.32
CA THR A 74 2.89 -1.38 -4.35
C THR A 74 2.66 -2.21 -5.62
N ILE A 75 2.38 -3.52 -5.49
CA ILE A 75 2.07 -4.39 -6.63
C ILE A 75 0.75 -3.99 -7.29
N ALA A 76 -0.28 -3.71 -6.50
CA ALA A 76 -1.58 -3.27 -6.99
C ALA A 76 -1.46 -1.95 -7.77
N THR A 77 -0.71 -0.99 -7.24
CA THR A 77 -0.42 0.28 -7.91
C THR A 77 0.40 0.08 -9.18
N ALA A 78 1.35 -0.86 -9.18
CA ALA A 78 2.12 -1.19 -10.37
C ALA A 78 1.22 -1.81 -11.46
N ALA A 79 0.27 -2.65 -11.07
CA ALA A 79 -0.71 -3.30 -11.96
C ALA A 79 -1.78 -2.33 -12.47
N SER A 80 -2.07 -1.25 -11.75
CA SER A 80 -3.03 -0.23 -12.16
C SER A 80 -2.65 0.38 -13.50
N VAL A 81 -3.62 0.37 -14.42
CA VAL A 81 -3.48 0.89 -15.79
C VAL A 81 -3.05 2.35 -15.75
N SER A 82 -1.92 2.66 -16.38
CA SER A 82 -1.57 4.05 -16.67
C SER A 82 -2.59 4.61 -17.67
N GLY A 83 -3.33 5.65 -17.27
CA GLY A 83 -4.28 6.33 -18.16
C GLY A 83 -5.75 5.94 -18.01
N TYR A 84 -6.18 5.35 -16.89
CA TYR A 84 -7.60 5.37 -16.55
C TYR A 84 -8.11 6.82 -16.63
N ARG A 85 -9.01 7.06 -17.58
CA ARG A 85 -9.81 8.27 -17.63
C ARG A 85 -11.13 7.92 -16.98
N PRO A 86 -11.43 8.47 -15.80
CA PRO A 86 -12.78 8.39 -15.26
C PRO A 86 -13.74 8.89 -16.35
N GLU A 87 -14.87 8.22 -16.55
CA GLU A 87 -15.96 8.79 -17.35
C GLU A 87 -16.52 9.98 -16.59
N ILE A 88 -16.15 11.18 -17.01
CA ILE A 88 -16.61 12.42 -16.39
C ILE A 88 -17.84 12.86 -17.17
N PRO A 89 -18.98 13.09 -16.51
CA PRO A 89 -20.14 13.68 -17.17
C PRO A 89 -19.75 15.00 -17.86
N LEU A 90 -20.27 15.23 -19.07
CA LEU A 90 -19.92 16.39 -19.91
C LEU A 90 -20.08 17.72 -19.17
N GLU A 91 -21.04 17.82 -18.26
CA GLU A 91 -21.28 18.99 -17.43
C GLU A 91 -20.11 19.36 -16.49
N PHE A 92 -19.20 18.43 -16.21
CA PHE A 92 -18.02 18.63 -15.35
C PHE A 92 -16.68 18.58 -16.10
N GLU A 93 -16.69 18.49 -17.43
CA GLU A 93 -15.45 18.37 -18.23
C GLU A 93 -14.51 19.58 -18.08
N SER A 94 -15.05 20.74 -17.71
CA SER A 94 -14.31 21.98 -17.47
C SER A 94 -13.71 22.11 -16.06
N TYR A 95 -14.05 21.21 -15.13
CA TYR A 95 -13.58 21.27 -13.75
C TYR A 95 -12.17 20.65 -13.62
N PRO A 96 -11.37 21.04 -12.61
CA PRO A 96 -10.14 20.32 -12.29
C PRO A 96 -10.45 18.86 -11.91
N VAL A 97 -9.70 17.91 -12.47
CA VAL A 97 -9.92 16.48 -12.28
C VAL A 97 -8.66 15.81 -11.77
N LEU A 98 -8.80 14.99 -10.73
CA LEU A 98 -7.71 14.12 -10.27
C LEU A 98 -7.65 12.84 -11.13
N LYS A 99 -6.66 12.76 -12.02
CA LYS A 99 -6.47 11.61 -12.94
C LYS A 99 -5.55 10.53 -12.33
N GLY A 100 -5.95 10.00 -11.19
CA GLY A 100 -5.21 8.95 -10.48
C GLY A 100 -5.13 9.18 -8.97
N ARG A 101 -4.16 8.57 -8.29
CA ARG A 101 -3.94 8.76 -6.86
C ARG A 101 -2.86 9.80 -6.59
N VAL A 102 -3.07 10.64 -5.58
CA VAL A 102 -2.05 11.59 -5.11
C VAL A 102 -1.97 11.57 -3.59
N LYS A 103 -0.75 11.68 -3.07
CA LYS A 103 -0.49 11.90 -1.64
C LYS A 103 -0.26 13.39 -1.40
N ALA A 104 -1.07 13.98 -0.53
CA ALA A 104 -0.97 15.36 -0.11
C ALA A 104 -0.58 15.41 1.37
N GLN A 105 0.41 16.24 1.71
CA GLN A 105 0.78 16.49 3.09
C GLN A 105 0.04 17.74 3.57
N VAL A 106 -0.78 17.59 4.61
CA VAL A 106 -1.50 18.68 5.25
C VAL A 106 -0.78 19.08 6.53
N LEU A 107 -0.37 20.34 6.58
CA LEU A 107 0.24 20.96 7.75
C LEU A 107 -0.82 21.77 8.49
N VAL A 108 -1.08 21.43 9.74
CA VAL A 108 -2.04 22.12 10.61
C VAL A 108 -1.28 22.82 11.73
N GLU A 109 -1.43 24.14 11.82
CA GLU A 109 -1.04 24.90 13.01
C GLU A 109 -2.16 24.84 14.04
N LEU A 110 -1.92 24.21 15.18
CA LEU A 110 -2.84 24.23 16.30
C LEU A 110 -2.57 25.51 17.09
N GLY A 111 -3.48 26.48 16.98
CA GLY A 111 -3.46 27.67 17.80
C GLY A 111 -3.65 27.30 19.27
N SER A 112 -2.66 27.59 20.11
CA SER A 112 -2.84 27.50 21.56
C SER A 112 -3.62 28.73 22.02
N GLY A 113 -4.82 28.52 22.55
CA GLY A 113 -5.50 29.54 23.35
C GLY A 113 -4.69 29.80 24.62
N GLY A 114 -3.70 30.70 24.55
CA GLY A 114 -2.77 31.01 25.63
C GLY A 114 -1.32 30.75 25.25
N SER A 115 -0.42 31.51 25.88
CA SER A 115 1.04 31.63 25.67
C SER A 115 1.85 30.30 25.72
N GLY A 116 1.55 29.36 24.83
CA GLY A 116 2.33 28.16 24.56
C GLY A 116 2.84 28.19 23.12
N SER A 117 3.95 27.52 22.84
CA SER A 117 4.48 27.40 21.48
C SER A 117 3.45 26.83 20.52
N LYS A 118 3.30 27.46 19.34
CA LYS A 118 2.49 26.93 18.24
C LYS A 118 2.93 25.48 17.96
N GLN A 119 2.02 24.53 18.10
CA GLN A 119 2.28 23.15 17.73
C GLN A 119 1.85 22.95 16.28
N GLN A 120 2.79 22.54 15.42
CA GLN A 120 2.49 22.15 14.05
C GLN A 120 2.38 20.63 13.98
N LYS A 121 1.32 20.12 13.34
CA LYS A 121 1.16 18.69 13.03
C LYS A 121 1.06 18.50 11.53
N SER A 122 1.69 17.45 11.02
CA SER A 122 1.54 17.00 9.63
C SER A 122 0.71 15.72 9.57
N PHE A 123 -0.11 15.62 8.54
CA PHE A 123 -0.85 14.41 8.19
C PHE A 123 -0.72 14.17 6.70
N ASP A 124 -0.46 12.93 6.30
CA ASP A 124 -0.48 12.54 4.90
C ASP A 124 -1.88 12.03 4.54
N ILE A 125 -2.46 12.57 3.48
CA ILE A 125 -3.76 12.19 2.95
C ILE A 125 -3.56 11.64 1.55
N GLU A 126 -4.12 10.46 1.26
CA GLU A 126 -4.21 9.94 -0.10
C GLU A 126 -5.58 10.28 -0.68
N LEU A 127 -5.59 10.92 -1.85
CA LEU A 127 -6.80 11.21 -2.62
C LEU A 127 -6.88 10.22 -3.79
N ASP A 128 -8.03 9.56 -3.93
CA ASP A 128 -8.26 8.54 -4.96
C ASP A 128 -9.12 9.06 -6.11
N GLY A 129 -8.47 9.60 -7.13
CA GLY A 129 -9.13 10.11 -8.33
C GLY A 129 -9.70 9.02 -9.26
N PHE A 130 -9.45 7.74 -8.97
CA PHE A 130 -10.09 6.64 -9.73
C PHE A 130 -11.56 6.46 -9.34
N SER A 131 -11.88 6.62 -8.05
CA SER A 131 -13.24 6.51 -7.51
C SER A 131 -13.93 7.86 -7.34
N SER A 132 -13.15 8.92 -7.08
CA SER A 132 -13.65 10.28 -6.85
C SER A 132 -12.84 11.31 -7.64
N PRO A 133 -13.10 11.46 -8.96
CA PRO A 133 -12.30 12.29 -9.85
C PRO A 133 -12.56 13.81 -9.74
N LEU A 134 -13.69 14.21 -9.13
CA LEU A 134 -14.18 15.59 -8.99
C LEU A 134 -14.09 16.08 -7.54
#